data_AF-A0A0Q5QD43-F1
#
_entry.id   AF-A0A0Q5QD43-F1
#
_cell.length_a   1.000
_cell.length_b   1.000
_cell.length_c   1.000
_cell.angle_alpha   90.00
_cell.angle_beta   90.00
_cell.angle_gamma   90.00
#
_symmetry.space_group_name_H-M   'P 1'
#
loop_
_entity.id
_entity.type
_entity.pdbx_description
1 polymer ?
#
loop_
_entity_poly.entity_id
_entity_poly.type
_entity_poly.pdbx_seq_one_letter_code
_entity_poly.pdbx_strand_id
1 'polypeptide(L)'
;MKPFNRAVRFGLTVLIAAASAHASAYALDSLLDCKADAHAFIAPLQQDHVIEATPMRVEANSINAFKPTRGSHLTAFDFGVFAVVGFQKDDAIFKTGTGAPIAESAYGAVVIGGEESVKEKVRAAGSDAIIHHVAPFITAIFCNRD
;
A
#
# COMPACT_ATOMS: atom_id res chain seq x y z
N MET A 1 -53.14 34.39 50.51
CA MET A 1 -53.80 33.78 49.33
C MET A 1 -52.90 33.96 48.12
N LYS A 2 -52.82 32.90 47.30
CA LYS A 2 -52.16 32.71 45.99
C LYS A 2 -50.64 32.43 45.94
N PRO A 3 -50.25 31.50 45.03
CA PRO A 3 -48.98 30.76 45.01
C PRO A 3 -48.06 31.24 43.88
N PHE A 4 -46.86 30.66 43.71
CA PHE A 4 -46.38 30.25 42.39
C PHE A 4 -45.08 29.42 42.50
N ASN A 5 -45.16 28.16 42.06
CA ASN A 5 -44.04 27.26 41.84
C ASN A 5 -43.03 27.87 40.86
N ARG A 6 -41.73 27.67 41.12
CA ARG A 6 -40.69 27.84 40.10
C ARG A 6 -39.72 26.66 40.14
N ALA A 7 -40.03 25.64 39.33
CA ALA A 7 -39.10 24.59 38.98
C ALA A 7 -38.44 24.95 37.64
N VAL A 8 -37.12 25.01 37.56
CA VAL A 8 -36.34 25.00 36.30
C VAL A 8 -35.00 24.31 36.58
N ARG A 9 -34.92 23.00 36.35
CA ARG A 9 -34.19 22.31 35.25
C ARG A 9 -32.66 22.46 35.31
N PHE A 10 -31.99 21.48 35.92
CA PHE A 10 -30.57 21.18 35.69
C PHE A 10 -30.37 20.70 34.25
N GLY A 11 -29.61 21.44 33.45
CA GLY A 11 -29.16 21.00 32.13
C GLY A 11 -27.93 20.11 32.25
N LEU A 12 -28.02 18.87 31.77
CA LEU A 12 -26.88 17.96 31.61
C LEU A 12 -26.35 18.08 30.18
N THR A 13 -25.21 18.76 30.00
CA THR A 13 -24.51 18.83 28.72
C THR A 13 -23.68 17.55 28.54
N VAL A 14 -24.13 16.64 27.68
CA VAL A 14 -23.36 15.45 27.28
C VAL A 14 -22.43 15.87 26.13
N LEU A 15 -21.12 15.92 26.40
CA LEU A 15 -20.08 16.06 25.36
C LEU A 15 -19.86 14.69 24.72
N ILE A 16 -20.43 14.48 23.53
CA ILE A 16 -20.15 13.29 22.71
C ILE A 16 -18.82 13.55 21.99
N ALA A 17 -17.73 12.99 22.52
CA ALA A 17 -16.47 12.91 21.80
C ALA A 17 -16.60 11.86 20.69
N ALA A 18 -16.85 12.30 19.46
CA ALA A 18 -16.77 11.43 18.29
C ALA A 18 -15.30 11.10 18.03
N ALA A 19 -14.84 9.94 18.49
CA ALA A 19 -13.56 9.38 18.06
C ALA A 19 -13.72 8.91 16.61
N SER A 20 -13.32 9.75 15.66
CA SER A 20 -13.16 9.36 14.27
C SER A 20 -12.13 8.24 14.23
N ALA A 21 -12.56 7.00 13.98
CA ALA A 21 -11.65 5.93 13.60
C ALA A 21 -11.02 6.33 12.26
N HIS A 22 -9.87 7.02 12.31
CA HIS A 22 -9.05 7.22 11.12
C HIS A 22 -8.66 5.83 10.64
N ALA A 23 -9.22 5.40 9.51
CA ALA A 23 -8.65 4.30 8.75
C ALA A 23 -7.24 4.75 8.35
N SER A 24 -6.23 4.32 9.11
CA SER A 24 -4.84 4.64 8.83
C SER A 24 -4.47 3.98 7.51
N ALA A 25 -4.08 4.80 6.53
CA ALA A 25 -3.48 4.28 5.32
C ALA A 25 -2.10 3.67 5.66
N TYR A 26 -1.79 2.51 5.10
CA TYR A 26 -0.49 1.88 5.20
C TYR A 26 0.38 2.42 4.06
N ALA A 27 1.34 3.29 4.41
CA ALA A 27 2.22 3.93 3.44
C ALA A 27 3.47 3.08 3.16
N LEU A 28 3.71 2.77 1.89
CA LEU A 28 4.85 1.97 1.42
C LEU A 28 6.11 2.80 1.14
N ASP A 29 6.01 4.12 1.21
CA ASP A 29 7.04 5.08 0.77
C ASP A 29 8.44 4.76 1.31
N SER A 30 8.54 4.52 2.62
CA SER A 30 9.81 4.19 3.28
C SER A 30 10.36 2.80 2.93
N LEU A 31 9.52 1.89 2.46
CA LEU A 31 9.89 0.55 2.04
C LEU A 31 10.35 0.51 0.57
N LEU A 32 10.01 1.54 -0.20
CA LEU A 32 10.37 1.71 -1.61
C LEU A 32 11.68 2.52 -1.76
N ASP A 33 12.65 2.33 -0.87
CA ASP A 33 13.97 2.98 -0.92
C ASP A 33 15.04 2.13 -1.63
N CYS A 34 14.64 0.98 -2.19
CA CYS A 34 15.47 0.01 -2.91
C CYS A 34 16.65 -0.58 -2.13
N LYS A 35 16.61 -0.55 -0.79
CA LYS A 35 17.64 -1.16 0.07
C LYS A 35 17.33 -2.58 0.52
N ALA A 36 16.07 -3.00 0.43
CA ALA A 36 15.61 -4.34 0.80
C ALA A 36 15.70 -5.33 -0.39
N ASP A 37 15.44 -6.61 -0.09
CA ASP A 37 15.06 -7.60 -1.10
C ASP A 37 13.54 -7.80 -1.12
N ALA A 38 13.05 -8.58 -2.08
CA ALA A 38 11.61 -8.73 -2.25
C ALA A 38 10.96 -9.51 -1.11
N HIS A 39 11.65 -10.47 -0.48
CA HIS A 39 11.11 -11.17 0.68
C HIS A 39 10.90 -10.21 1.85
N ALA A 40 11.92 -9.41 2.19
CA ALA A 40 11.85 -8.43 3.27
C ALA A 40 10.78 -7.37 3.02
N PHE A 41 10.46 -7.07 1.75
CA PHE A 41 9.37 -6.19 1.39
C PHE A 41 7.99 -6.86 1.45
N ILE A 42 7.82 -8.08 0.93
CA ILE A 42 6.51 -8.74 0.78
C ILE A 42 6.06 -9.50 2.03
N ALA A 43 6.97 -10.22 2.69
CA ALA A 43 6.60 -11.11 3.79
C ALA A 43 5.93 -10.36 4.97
N PRO A 44 6.41 -9.18 5.42
CA PRO A 44 5.72 -8.43 6.46
C PRO A 44 4.32 -7.98 6.03
N LEU A 45 4.13 -7.61 4.76
CA LEU A 45 2.83 -7.21 4.23
C LEU A 45 1.81 -8.36 4.23
N GLN A 46 2.27 -9.59 3.96
CA GLN A 46 1.44 -10.79 4.06
C GLN A 46 1.15 -11.13 5.53
N GLN A 47 2.16 -11.04 6.41
CA GLN A 47 2.02 -11.32 7.83
C GLN A 47 1.03 -10.36 8.51
N ASP A 48 1.06 -9.08 8.16
CA ASP A 48 0.16 -8.04 8.67
C ASP A 48 -1.22 -8.06 7.99
N HIS A 49 -1.45 -9.00 7.06
CA HIS A 49 -2.68 -9.17 6.28
C HIS A 49 -3.08 -7.90 5.50
N VAL A 50 -2.11 -7.05 5.15
CA VAL A 50 -2.35 -5.84 4.34
C VAL A 50 -2.43 -6.18 2.85
N ILE A 51 -1.84 -7.29 2.43
CA ILE A 51 -2.03 -7.90 1.10
C ILE A 51 -2.44 -9.36 1.22
N GLU A 52 -3.11 -9.87 0.18
CA GLU A 52 -3.45 -11.28 0.05
C GLU A 52 -2.17 -12.13 -0.08
N ALA A 53 -2.10 -13.25 0.65
CA ALA A 53 -0.95 -14.15 0.61
C ALA A 53 -0.78 -14.87 -0.74
N THR A 54 -1.89 -15.11 -1.46
CA THR A 54 -1.85 -15.71 -2.80
C THR A 54 -1.80 -14.60 -3.85
N PRO A 55 -0.82 -14.63 -4.79
CA PRO A 55 -0.78 -13.65 -5.86
C PRO A 55 -2.01 -13.80 -6.77
N MET A 56 -2.63 -12.69 -7.14
CA MET A 56 -3.74 -12.67 -8.10
C MET A 56 -3.28 -12.94 -9.53
N ARG A 57 -1.98 -12.73 -9.80
CA ARG A 57 -1.34 -12.94 -11.09
C ARG A 57 0.14 -13.25 -10.88
N VAL A 58 0.68 -14.14 -11.70
CA VAL A 58 2.12 -14.36 -11.86
C VAL A 58 2.44 -14.08 -13.32
N GLU A 59 3.31 -13.12 -13.56
CA GLU A 59 3.73 -12.71 -14.90
C GLU A 59 4.76 -13.70 -15.47
N ALA A 60 4.93 -13.69 -16.80
CA ALA A 60 5.88 -14.58 -17.47
C ALA A 60 7.32 -14.39 -16.95
N ASN A 61 7.70 -13.17 -16.58
CA ASN A 61 8.99 -12.83 -15.99
C ASN A 61 9.08 -13.08 -14.47
N SER A 62 8.19 -13.93 -13.94
CA SER A 62 8.10 -14.34 -12.54
C SER A 62 7.65 -13.27 -11.54
N ILE A 63 7.25 -12.08 -11.98
CA ILE A 63 6.67 -11.09 -11.05
C ILE A 63 5.32 -11.57 -10.54
N ASN A 64 5.19 -11.67 -9.22
CA ASN A 64 3.97 -12.02 -8.52
C ASN A 64 3.25 -10.72 -8.14
N ALA A 65 2.00 -10.56 -8.54
CA ALA A 65 1.16 -9.43 -8.16
C ALA A 65 0.17 -9.85 -7.06
N PHE A 66 0.29 -9.21 -5.91
CA PHE A 66 -0.53 -9.42 -4.72
C PHE A 66 -1.54 -8.28 -4.59
N LYS A 67 -2.77 -8.64 -4.22
CA LYS A 67 -3.84 -7.67 -4.09
C LYS A 67 -3.83 -7.11 -2.66
N PRO A 68 -4.05 -5.80 -2.46
CA PRO A 68 -4.43 -5.27 -1.16
C PRO A 68 -5.66 -6.02 -0.60
N THR A 69 -5.63 -6.39 0.68
CA THR A 69 -6.77 -7.04 1.35
C THR A 69 -7.95 -6.08 1.39
N ARG A 70 -9.19 -6.58 1.35
CA ARG A 70 -10.38 -5.72 1.44
C ARG A 70 -10.36 -4.89 2.73
N GLY A 71 -10.55 -3.58 2.59
CA GLY A 71 -10.54 -2.65 3.73
C GLY A 71 -9.15 -2.16 4.13
N SER A 72 -8.08 -2.73 3.58
CA SER A 72 -6.76 -2.11 3.65
C SER A 72 -6.70 -0.91 2.71
N HIS A 73 -6.11 0.18 3.17
CA HIS A 73 -5.85 1.36 2.35
C HIS A 73 -4.34 1.51 2.20
N LEU A 74 -3.78 1.00 1.12
CA LEU A 74 -2.34 1.10 0.86
C LEU A 74 -2.06 2.30 -0.05
N THR A 75 -1.02 3.04 0.31
CA THR A 75 -0.52 4.16 -0.50
C THR A 75 0.97 3.99 -0.77
N ALA A 76 1.42 4.48 -1.91
CA ALA A 76 2.83 4.70 -2.19
C ALA A 76 2.98 6.10 -2.80
N PHE A 77 3.70 6.97 -2.11
CA PHE A 77 3.97 8.35 -2.53
C PHE A 77 2.69 9.15 -2.81
N ASP A 78 1.73 9.05 -1.89
CA ASP A 78 0.37 9.62 -1.95
C ASP A 78 -0.58 8.98 -2.98
N PHE A 79 -0.14 7.98 -3.76
CA PHE A 79 -0.99 7.29 -4.72
C PHE A 79 -1.57 6.00 -4.13
N GLY A 80 -2.84 5.73 -4.42
CA GLY A 80 -3.47 4.47 -4.03
C GLY A 80 -2.82 3.27 -4.74
N VAL A 81 -2.51 2.23 -3.97
CA VAL A 81 -1.89 1.00 -4.49
C VAL A 81 -2.97 0.09 -5.08
N PHE A 82 -2.82 -0.23 -6.37
CA PHE A 82 -3.64 -1.21 -7.07
C PHE A 82 -3.16 -2.65 -6.78
N ALA A 83 -1.85 -2.85 -6.80
CA ALA A 83 -1.22 -4.14 -6.51
C ALA A 83 0.17 -3.92 -5.90
N VAL A 84 0.57 -4.84 -5.03
CA VAL A 84 1.96 -4.95 -4.57
C VAL A 84 2.62 -6.05 -5.40
N VAL A 85 3.84 -5.83 -5.88
CA VAL A 85 4.53 -6.77 -6.77
C VAL A 85 5.83 -7.23 -6.16
N GLY A 86 6.21 -8.48 -6.42
CA GLY A 86 7.50 -9.00 -5.97
C GLY A 86 7.90 -10.31 -6.64
N PHE A 87 9.20 -10.57 -6.63
CA PHE A 87 9.82 -11.84 -6.97
C PHE A 87 11.19 -11.92 -6.30
N GLN A 88 11.52 -13.07 -5.73
CA GLN A 88 12.86 -13.40 -5.28
C GLN A 88 13.15 -14.84 -5.67
N LYS A 89 14.33 -15.08 -6.21
CA LYS A 89 14.75 -16.43 -6.57
C LYS A 89 14.96 -17.28 -5.33
N ASP A 90 14.63 -18.57 -5.48
CA ASP A 90 14.79 -19.60 -4.44
C ASP A 90 14.03 -19.30 -3.13
N ASP A 91 12.97 -18.50 -3.22
CA ASP A 91 12.16 -18.10 -2.09
C ASP A 91 10.73 -18.67 -2.19
N ALA A 92 10.27 -19.29 -1.10
CA ALA A 92 9.05 -20.08 -1.08
C ALA A 92 7.76 -19.25 -1.17
N ILE A 93 7.79 -17.94 -0.91
CA ILE A 93 6.58 -17.10 -1.00
C ILE A 93 6.24 -16.74 -2.46
N PHE A 94 7.21 -16.84 -3.37
CA PHE A 94 7.06 -16.47 -4.76
C PHE A 94 6.86 -17.67 -5.67
N LYS A 95 6.01 -17.50 -6.68
CA LYS A 95 5.83 -18.48 -7.76
C LYS A 95 6.65 -18.06 -8.97
N THR A 96 7.29 -19.02 -9.62
CA THR A 96 8.03 -18.77 -10.87
C THR A 96 7.07 -18.74 -12.05
N GLY A 97 7.26 -17.75 -12.92
CA GLY A 97 6.55 -17.63 -14.19
C GLY A 97 7.05 -18.64 -15.23
N THR A 98 6.48 -18.56 -16.43
CA THR A 98 6.83 -19.47 -17.54
C THR A 98 8.08 -19.04 -18.33
N GLY A 99 8.56 -17.82 -18.12
CA GLY A 99 9.72 -17.24 -18.79
C GLY A 99 10.90 -17.01 -17.85
N ALA A 100 11.95 -16.36 -18.38
CA ALA A 100 13.11 -15.98 -17.59
C ALA A 100 12.72 -14.92 -16.54
N PRO A 101 13.15 -15.09 -15.27
CA PRO A 101 12.94 -14.07 -14.24
C PRO A 101 13.51 -12.71 -14.64
N ILE A 102 12.85 -11.64 -14.21
CA ILE A 102 13.29 -10.26 -14.50
C ILE A 102 14.60 -9.88 -13.80
N ALA A 103 14.85 -10.45 -12.62
CA ALA A 103 16.02 -10.22 -11.78
C ALA A 103 16.11 -11.33 -10.72
N GLU A 104 17.21 -11.40 -9.96
CA GLU A 104 17.33 -12.30 -8.80
C GLU A 104 16.41 -11.87 -7.64
N SER A 105 16.19 -10.56 -7.49
CA SER A 105 15.19 -10.00 -6.58
C SER A 105 14.60 -8.72 -7.15
N ALA A 106 13.27 -8.58 -7.11
CA ALA A 106 12.61 -7.34 -7.46
C ALA A 106 11.27 -7.17 -6.75
N TYR A 107 10.92 -5.93 -6.41
CA TYR A 107 9.72 -5.63 -5.65
C TYR A 107 9.19 -4.23 -5.95
N GLY A 108 7.94 -3.96 -5.57
CA GLY A 108 7.38 -2.64 -5.78
C GLY A 108 5.88 -2.55 -5.57
N ALA A 109 5.33 -1.44 -6.04
CA ALA A 109 3.91 -1.17 -6.03
C ALA A 109 3.45 -0.70 -7.41
N VAL A 110 2.27 -1.17 -7.83
CA VAL A 110 1.53 -0.64 -8.95
C VAL A 110 0.50 0.32 -8.39
N VAL A 111 0.58 1.59 -8.76
CA VAL A 111 -0.25 2.67 -8.23
C VAL A 111 -1.21 3.23 -9.27
N ILE A 112 -2.31 3.80 -8.78
CA ILE A 112 -3.25 4.58 -9.58
C ILE A 112 -2.73 6.02 -9.62
N GLY A 113 -2.02 6.34 -10.69
CA GLY A 113 -1.39 7.63 -10.91
C GLY A 113 -0.76 7.72 -12.30
N GLY A 114 -0.76 8.91 -12.88
CA GLY A 114 -0.04 9.19 -14.13
C GLY A 114 1.47 9.14 -13.92
N GLU A 115 2.21 8.65 -14.92
CA GLU A 115 3.65 8.42 -14.84
C GLU A 115 4.44 9.66 -14.39
N GLU A 116 4.16 10.83 -14.95
CA GLU A 116 4.86 12.07 -14.60
C GLU A 116 4.65 12.47 -13.14
N SER A 117 3.41 12.43 -12.64
CA SER A 117 3.10 12.77 -11.25
C SER A 117 3.73 11.78 -10.27
N VAL A 118 3.71 10.48 -10.61
CA VAL A 118 4.34 9.44 -9.81
C VAL A 118 5.85 9.65 -9.75
N LYS A 119 6.49 9.88 -10.91
CA LYS A 119 7.93 10.15 -11.01
C LYS A 119 8.34 11.38 -10.21
N GLU A 120 7.55 12.44 -10.24
CA GLU A 120 7.82 13.65 -9.46
C GLU A 120 7.85 13.35 -7.96
N LYS A 121 6.85 12.62 -7.46
CA LYS A 121 6.72 12.28 -6.03
C LYS A 121 7.81 11.32 -5.56
N VAL A 122 8.13 10.29 -6.35
CA VAL A 122 9.22 9.34 -6.05
C VAL A 122 10.55 10.07 -5.96
N ARG A 123 10.84 10.97 -6.92
CA ARG A 123 12.05 11.81 -6.90
C ARG A 123 12.07 12.76 -5.70
N ALA A 124 10.95 13.38 -5.37
CA ALA A 124 10.85 14.28 -4.23
C ALA A 124 11.10 13.56 -2.89
N ALA A 125 10.74 12.28 -2.81
CA ALA A 125 11.03 11.43 -1.66
C ALA A 125 12.47 10.90 -1.61
N GLY A 126 13.28 11.13 -2.67
CA GLY A 126 14.66 10.65 -2.75
C GLY A 126 14.79 9.14 -2.91
N SER A 127 13.75 8.48 -3.45
CA SER A 127 13.77 7.05 -3.74
C SER A 127 14.47 6.77 -5.06
N ASP A 128 15.27 5.69 -5.10
CA ASP A 128 15.96 5.20 -6.29
C ASP A 128 15.07 4.27 -7.16
N ALA A 129 13.77 4.18 -6.86
CA ALA A 129 12.86 3.30 -7.57
C ALA A 129 12.67 3.70 -9.03
N ILE A 130 12.64 2.68 -9.89
CA ILE A 130 12.42 2.77 -11.32
C ILE A 130 10.91 2.89 -11.59
N ILE A 131 10.54 3.78 -12.49
CA ILE A 131 9.15 4.01 -12.88
C ILE A 131 8.88 3.32 -14.21
N HIS A 132 7.81 2.53 -14.27
CA HIS A 132 7.34 1.87 -15.49
C HIS A 132 5.88 2.19 -15.77
N HIS A 133 5.60 2.65 -16.99
CA HIS A 133 4.23 2.77 -17.48
C HIS A 133 3.60 1.38 -17.65
N VAL A 134 2.43 1.16 -17.04
CA VAL A 134 1.70 -0.11 -17.16
C VAL A 134 0.46 0.08 -18.04
N ALA A 135 -0.33 1.11 -17.76
CA ALA A 135 -1.55 1.45 -18.50
C ALA A 135 -1.93 2.93 -18.24
N PRO A 136 -2.93 3.49 -18.93
CA PRO A 136 -3.40 4.85 -18.62
C PRO A 136 -3.75 5.02 -17.14
N PHE A 137 -3.09 5.99 -16.49
CA PHE A 137 -3.18 6.27 -15.05
C PHE A 137 -2.80 5.11 -14.11
N ILE A 138 -2.05 4.11 -14.60
CA ILE A 138 -1.51 3.02 -13.81
C ILE A 138 0.00 2.95 -14.05
N THR A 139 0.75 3.11 -12.96
CA THR A 139 2.20 3.21 -13.00
C THR A 139 2.82 2.25 -11.99
N ALA A 140 3.84 1.51 -12.40
CA ALA A 140 4.63 0.69 -11.49
C ALA A 140 5.82 1.49 -10.96
N ILE A 141 6.07 1.34 -9.66
CA ILE A 141 7.23 1.85 -8.93
C ILE A 141 8.00 0.62 -8.46
N PHE A 142 9.23 0.47 -8.91
CA PHE A 142 9.92 -0.81 -8.88
C PHE A 142 11.36 -0.68 -8.40
N CYS A 143 11.77 -1.57 -7.51
CA CYS A 143 13.16 -1.77 -7.10
C CYS A 143 13.61 -3.15 -7.58
N ASN A 144 14.79 -3.25 -8.19
CA ASN A 144 15.35 -4.52 -8.64
C ASN A 144 16.82 -4.64 -8.25
N ARG A 145 17.29 -5.88 -8.13
CA ARG A 145 18.68 -6.26 -7.89
C ARG A 145 18.98 -7.52 -8.69
N ASP A 146 20.02 -7.43 -9.50
CA ASP A 146 20.57 -8.55 -10.29
C ASP A 146 21.62 -9.34 -9.48
#